data_AF-A0AA51LWG8-F1
#
_entry.id   AF-A0AA51LWG8-F1
#
_cell.length_a   1.000
_cell.length_b   1.000
_cell.length_c   1.000
_cell.angle_alpha   90.00
_cell.angle_beta   90.00
_cell.angle_gamma   90.00
#
_symmetry.space_group_name_H-M   'P 1'
#
loop_
_entity.id
_entity.type
_entity.pdbx_description
1 polymer ?
#
loop_
_entity_poly.entity_id
_entity_poly.type
_entity_poly.pdbx_seq_one_letter_code
_entity_poly.pdbx_strand_id
1 'polypeptide(L)'
;MRRAVLAVAALLCAAVVVLFDPQEEARILLTTMTVLAWLFVGLYGWRSPWRSTEAGKTLMFTAVALGLIGLQLISVWWLGDYAWRNEVRAATVIALVLSLLHRLVVLWEFQHEEADK
;
A
#
# COMPACT_ATOMS: atom_id res chain seq x y z
N MET A 1 -13.20 22.00 -0.31
CA MET A 1 -12.35 21.38 -1.36
C MET A 1 -12.01 19.91 -1.07
N ARG A 2 -11.27 19.56 -0.01
CA ARG A 2 -10.91 18.15 0.31
C ARG A 2 -12.11 17.19 0.34
N ARG A 3 -13.18 17.55 1.06
CA ARG A 3 -14.40 16.71 1.16
C ARG A 3 -15.08 16.52 -0.21
N ALA A 4 -15.08 17.54 -1.05
CA ALA A 4 -15.63 17.45 -2.41
C ALA A 4 -14.79 16.53 -3.30
N VAL A 5 -13.46 16.62 -3.22
CA VAL A 5 -12.56 15.70 -3.94
C VAL A 5 -12.79 14.25 -3.51
N LEU A 6 -12.90 13.99 -2.20
CA LEU A 6 -13.19 12.64 -1.69
C LEU A 6 -14.57 12.14 -2.12
N ALA A 7 -15.59 13.00 -2.10
CA ALA A 7 -16.93 12.64 -2.55
C ALA A 7 -16.95 12.29 -4.05
N VAL A 8 -16.29 13.10 -4.88
CA VAL A 8 -16.15 12.83 -6.31
C VAL A 8 -15.37 11.54 -6.55
N ALA A 9 -14.25 11.32 -5.85
CA ALA A 9 -13.48 10.09 -5.95
C ALA A 9 -14.32 8.85 -5.56
N ALA A 10 -15.12 8.94 -4.50
CA ALA A 10 -16.02 7.87 -4.09
C ALA A 10 -17.10 7.57 -5.16
N LEU A 11 -17.70 8.61 -5.75
CA LEU A 11 -18.66 8.46 -6.84
C LEU A 11 -18.02 7.83 -8.09
N LEU A 12 -16.78 8.21 -8.42
CA LEU A 12 -16.03 7.60 -9.53
C LEU A 12 -15.73 6.12 -9.26
N CYS A 13 -15.31 5.76 -8.03
CA CYS A 13 -15.13 4.36 -7.67
C CYS A 13 -16.45 3.58 -7.78
N ALA A 14 -17.57 4.14 -7.31
CA ALA A 14 -18.88 3.50 -7.44
C ALA A 14 -19.30 3.35 -8.91
N ALA A 15 -19.03 4.36 -9.75
CA ALA A 15 -19.29 4.28 -11.18
C ALA A 15 -18.46 3.17 -11.85
N VAL A 16 -17.19 3.00 -11.47
CA VAL A 16 -16.35 1.90 -11.98
C VAL A 16 -16.98 0.53 -11.66
N VAL A 17 -17.48 0.35 -10.44
CA VAL A 17 -18.10 -0.91 -10.01
C VAL A 17 -19.40 -1.22 -10.77
N VAL A 18 -20.17 -0.20 -11.15
CA VAL A 18 -21.45 -0.38 -11.85
C VAL A 18 -21.27 -0.56 -13.36
N LEU A 19 -20.24 0.04 -13.94
CA LEU A 19 -20.10 0.15 -15.41
C LEU A 19 -19.17 -0.90 -16.02
N PHE A 20 -18.30 -1.54 -15.24
CA PHE A 20 -17.28 -2.46 -15.74
C PHE A 20 -17.50 -3.88 -15.19
N ASP A 21 -17.10 -4.88 -15.97
CA ASP A 21 -17.11 -6.27 -15.52
C ASP A 21 -16.13 -6.50 -14.34
N PRO A 22 -16.35 -7.53 -13.50
CA PRO A 22 -15.56 -7.78 -12.28
C PRO A 22 -14.03 -7.78 -12.48
N GLN A 23 -13.57 -8.29 -13.62
CA GLN A 23 -12.14 -8.34 -13.93
C GLN A 23 -11.59 -6.95 -14.31
N GLU A 24 -12.37 -6.15 -15.03
CA GLU A 24 -11.98 -4.81 -15.47
C GLU A 24 -12.04 -3.81 -14.33
N GLU A 25 -13.09 -3.85 -13.50
CA GLU A 25 -13.17 -3.01 -12.29
C GLU A 25 -11.98 -3.25 -11.37
N ALA A 26 -11.59 -4.52 -11.15
CA ALA A 26 -10.49 -4.87 -10.27
C ALA A 26 -9.17 -4.33 -10.83
N ARG A 27 -8.99 -4.42 -12.15
CA ARG A 27 -7.83 -3.85 -12.84
C ARG A 27 -7.73 -2.34 -12.66
N ILE A 28 -8.84 -1.62 -12.83
CA ILE A 28 -8.90 -0.17 -12.68
C ILE A 28 -8.62 0.25 -11.23
N LEU A 29 -9.33 -0.35 -10.27
CA LEU A 29 -9.25 0.02 -8.85
C LEU A 29 -7.89 -0.32 -8.24
N LEU A 30 -7.34 -1.52 -8.52
CA LEU A 30 -6.02 -1.90 -8.01
C LEU A 30 -4.90 -1.09 -8.66
N THR A 31 -5.00 -0.77 -9.95
CA THR A 31 -4.04 0.14 -10.60
C THR A 31 -4.10 1.53 -9.96
N THR A 32 -5.30 2.06 -9.75
CA THR A 32 -5.51 3.37 -9.12
C THR A 32 -4.95 3.41 -7.69
N MET A 33 -5.26 2.39 -6.87
CA MET A 33 -4.71 2.25 -5.52
C MET A 33 -3.18 2.23 -5.53
N THR A 34 -2.59 1.46 -6.45
CA THR A 34 -1.12 1.33 -6.57
C THR A 34 -0.49 2.67 -6.94
N VAL A 35 -1.06 3.39 -7.91
CA VAL A 35 -0.59 4.71 -8.32
C VAL A 35 -0.70 5.71 -7.17
N LEU A 36 -1.83 5.75 -6.45
CA LEU A 36 -2.02 6.63 -5.30
C LEU A 36 -1.05 6.32 -4.16
N ALA A 37 -0.77 5.04 -3.88
CA ALA A 37 0.21 4.64 -2.89
C ALA A 37 1.62 5.13 -3.26
N TRP A 38 2.05 4.95 -4.50
CA TRP A 38 3.36 5.45 -4.96
C TRP A 38 3.44 6.97 -5.05
N LEU A 39 2.37 7.65 -5.45
CA LEU A 39 2.28 9.11 -5.38
C LEU A 39 2.42 9.61 -3.94
N PHE A 40 1.77 8.95 -2.98
CA PHE A 40 1.94 9.26 -1.57
C PHE A 40 3.38 9.02 -1.13
N VAL A 41 3.98 7.86 -1.42
CA VAL A 41 5.38 7.56 -1.09
C VAL A 41 6.33 8.61 -1.66
N GLY A 42 6.16 9.01 -2.91
CA GLY A 42 6.99 10.03 -3.55
C GLY A 42 6.81 11.42 -2.92
N LEU A 43 5.56 11.88 -2.79
CA LEU A 43 5.27 13.21 -2.24
C LEU A 43 5.65 13.30 -0.75
N TYR A 44 5.24 12.32 0.04
CA TYR A 44 5.54 12.26 1.47
C TYR A 44 7.02 12.01 1.71
N GLY A 45 7.65 11.18 0.88
CA GLY A 45 9.06 10.81 1.02
C GLY A 45 10.02 11.94 0.72
N TRP A 46 9.67 12.78 -0.26
CA TRP A 46 10.49 13.91 -0.67
C TRP A 46 10.24 15.17 0.14
N ARG A 47 8.97 15.49 0.44
CA ARG A 47 8.59 16.79 1.01
C ARG A 47 8.41 16.79 2.52
N SER A 48 8.23 15.63 3.17
CA SER A 48 7.95 15.56 4.60
C SER A 48 9.14 14.98 5.38
N PRO A 49 9.44 15.46 6.60
CA PRO A 49 10.42 14.85 7.49
C PRO A 49 9.88 13.55 8.10
N TRP A 50 9.40 12.62 7.28
CA TRP A 50 8.71 11.40 7.74
C TRP A 50 9.59 10.50 8.61
N ARG A 51 10.92 10.63 8.50
CA ARG A 51 11.91 9.89 9.30
C ARG A 51 12.04 10.41 10.74
N SER A 52 11.55 11.62 11.04
CA SER A 52 11.74 12.24 12.35
C SER A 52 10.76 11.75 13.42
N THR A 53 9.66 11.10 13.04
CA THR A 53 8.62 10.64 13.97
C THR A 53 8.27 9.18 13.72
N GLU A 54 7.96 8.43 14.78
CA GLU A 54 7.54 7.02 14.65
C GLU A 54 6.21 6.87 13.88
N ALA A 55 5.27 7.81 14.10
CA ALA A 55 4.05 7.89 13.31
C ALA A 55 4.35 8.12 11.81
N GLY A 56 5.30 9.00 11.50
CA GLY A 56 5.69 9.29 10.14
C GLY A 56 6.35 8.11 9.43
N LYS A 57 7.23 7.39 10.14
CA LYS A 57 7.83 6.13 9.67
C LYS A 57 6.75 5.08 9.39
N THR A 58 5.79 4.93 10.29
CA THR A 58 4.71 3.93 10.16
C THR A 58 3.82 4.21 8.94
N LEU A 59 3.45 5.48 8.71
CA LEU A 59 2.70 5.90 7.52
C LEU A 59 3.48 5.62 6.24
N MET A 60 4.76 6.00 6.20
CA MET A 60 5.61 5.75 5.03
C MET A 60 5.73 4.26 4.73
N PHE A 61 6.13 3.45 5.72
CA PHE A 61 6.33 2.02 5.49
C PHE A 61 5.04 1.28 5.13
N THR A 62 3.90 1.70 5.67
CA THR A 62 2.59 1.16 5.28
C THR A 62 2.22 1.53 3.84
N ALA A 63 2.47 2.77 3.41
CA ALA A 63 2.25 3.19 2.04
C ALA A 63 3.17 2.46 1.05
N VAL A 64 4.45 2.28 1.40
CA VAL A 64 5.40 1.47 0.60
C VAL A 64 4.93 0.03 0.51
N ALA A 65 4.47 -0.58 1.61
CA ALA A 65 3.95 -1.93 1.62
C ALA A 65 2.75 -2.10 0.66
N LEU A 66 1.78 -1.17 0.72
CA LEU A 66 0.64 -1.14 -0.20
C LEU A 66 1.09 -0.94 -1.66
N GLY A 67 2.05 -0.05 -1.90
CA GLY A 67 2.61 0.19 -3.23
C GLY A 67 3.32 -1.03 -3.82
N LEU A 68 4.05 -1.80 -3.00
CA LEU A 68 4.74 -3.03 -3.41
C LEU A 68 3.76 -4.17 -3.71
N ILE A 69 2.79 -4.42 -2.83
CA ILE A 69 1.74 -5.43 -3.09
C ILE A 69 0.95 -5.05 -4.34
N GLY A 70 0.52 -3.78 -4.42
CA GLY A 70 -0.21 -3.27 -5.57
C GLY A 70 0.56 -3.46 -6.86
N LEU A 71 1.85 -3.08 -6.88
CA LEU A 71 2.72 -3.25 -8.05
C LEU A 71 2.84 -4.72 -8.46
N GLN A 72 2.98 -5.63 -7.49
CA GLN A 72 3.05 -7.06 -7.74
C GLN A 72 1.75 -7.67 -8.27
N LEU A 73 0.59 -7.14 -7.87
CA LEU A 73 -0.71 -7.55 -8.38
C LEU A 73 -0.93 -7.07 -9.81
N ILE A 74 -0.63 -5.80 -10.09
CA ILE A 74 -0.89 -5.20 -11.40
C ILE A 74 0.19 -5.52 -12.43
N SER A 75 1.40 -5.94 -12.01
CA SER A 75 2.53 -6.13 -12.92
C SER A 75 2.21 -7.10 -14.06
N VAL A 76 1.43 -8.15 -13.81
CA VAL A 76 1.03 -9.12 -14.84
C VAL A 76 0.16 -8.50 -15.92
N TRP A 77 -0.77 -7.64 -15.52
CA TRP A 77 -1.70 -7.01 -16.45
C TRP A 77 -1.00 -6.02 -17.39
N TRP A 78 0.10 -5.43 -16.94
CA TRP A 78 0.83 -4.40 -17.67
C TRP A 78 2.09 -4.91 -18.36
N LEU A 79 2.81 -5.86 -17.76
CA LEU A 79 4.09 -6.40 -18.25
C LEU A 79 3.96 -7.82 -18.82
N GLY A 80 2.79 -8.46 -18.69
CA GLY A 80 2.61 -9.86 -19.05
C GLY A 80 3.29 -10.82 -18.07
N ASP A 81 3.53 -12.05 -18.52
CA ASP A 81 4.29 -13.04 -17.75
C ASP A 81 5.79 -12.86 -18.04
N TYR A 82 6.45 -12.06 -17.21
CA TYR A 82 7.87 -11.77 -17.33
C TYR A 82 8.71 -12.76 -16.52
N ALA A 83 9.94 -13.01 -16.99
CA ALA A 83 10.89 -13.86 -16.28
C ALA A 83 11.16 -13.31 -14.86
N TRP A 84 11.32 -14.20 -13.88
CA TRP A 84 11.47 -13.89 -12.44
C TRP A 84 10.24 -13.35 -11.69
N ARG A 85 9.06 -13.32 -12.31
CA ARG A 85 7.83 -12.85 -11.63
C ARG A 85 7.57 -13.55 -10.30
N ASN A 86 7.74 -14.87 -10.25
CA ASN A 86 7.43 -15.66 -9.07
C ASN A 86 8.42 -15.36 -7.93
N GLU A 87 9.68 -15.15 -8.27
CA GLU A 87 10.78 -14.81 -7.39
C GLU A 87 10.60 -13.41 -6.81
N VAL A 88 10.26 -12.43 -7.65
CA VAL A 88 9.94 -11.05 -7.22
C VAL A 88 8.73 -11.05 -6.30
N ARG A 89 7.67 -11.79 -6.65
CA ARG A 89 6.50 -11.95 -5.79
C ARG A 89 6.88 -12.54 -4.44
N ALA A 90 7.63 -13.64 -4.43
CA ALA A 90 8.03 -14.32 -3.20
C ALA A 90 8.87 -13.40 -2.31
N ALA A 91 9.89 -12.74 -2.88
CA ALA A 91 10.73 -11.80 -2.16
C ALA A 91 9.91 -10.64 -1.56
N THR A 92 8.99 -10.07 -2.35
CA THR A 92 8.10 -8.99 -1.89
C THR A 92 7.22 -9.46 -0.73
N VAL A 93 6.58 -10.62 -0.85
CA VAL A 93 5.71 -11.17 0.21
C VAL A 93 6.51 -11.49 1.47
N ILE A 94 7.69 -12.10 1.34
CA ILE A 94 8.58 -12.40 2.48
C ILE A 94 8.97 -11.12 3.20
N ALA A 95 9.41 -10.09 2.47
CA ALA A 95 9.80 -8.82 3.08
C ALA A 95 8.63 -8.19 3.88
N LEU A 96 7.41 -8.28 3.35
CA LEU A 96 6.22 -7.74 4.01
C LEU A 96 5.82 -8.55 5.24
N VAL A 97 5.89 -9.89 5.16
CA VAL A 97 5.65 -10.78 6.31
C VAL A 97 6.64 -10.48 7.42
N LEU A 98 7.94 -10.40 7.12
CA LEU A 98 8.97 -10.07 8.11
C LEU A 98 8.77 -8.67 8.68
N SER A 99 8.37 -7.69 7.87
CA SER A 99 8.06 -6.34 8.34
C SER A 99 6.88 -6.32 9.32
N LEU A 100 5.80 -7.05 9.01
CA LEU A 100 4.64 -7.16 9.90
C LEU A 100 4.98 -7.90 11.19
N LEU A 101 5.74 -9.00 11.10
CA LEU A 101 6.21 -9.74 12.27
C LEU A 101 7.04 -8.86 13.19
N HIS A 102 8.01 -8.12 12.62
CA HIS A 102 8.82 -7.18 13.39
C HIS A 102 7.96 -6.14 14.14
N ARG A 103 6.95 -5.56 13.47
CA ARG A 103 6.03 -4.61 14.10
C ARG A 103 5.20 -5.23 15.22
N LEU A 104 4.76 -6.48 15.06
CA LEU A 104 4.02 -7.21 16.09
C LEU A 104 4.89 -7.49 17.32
N VAL A 105 6.15 -7.91 17.10
CA VAL A 105 7.11 -8.14 18.19
C VAL A 105 7.36 -6.85 18.97
N VAL A 106 7.65 -5.74 18.27
CA VAL A 106 7.87 -4.43 18.89
C VAL A 106 6.64 -3.96 19.68
N LEU A 107 5.43 -4.13 19.12
CA LEU A 107 4.18 -3.79 19.82
C LEU A 107 4.01 -4.63 21.09
N TRP A 108 4.28 -5.94 21.00
CA TRP A 108 4.15 -6.86 22.12
C TRP A 108 5.12 -6.51 23.25
N GLU A 109 6.37 -6.18 22.93
CA GLU A 109 7.37 -5.71 23.90
C GLU A 109 6.90 -4.46 24.64
N PHE A 110 6.43 -3.43 23.92
CA PHE A 110 5.94 -2.20 24.55
C PHE A 110 4.73 -2.43 25.46
N GLN A 111 3.80 -3.28 25.06
CA GLN A 111 2.61 -3.59 25.86
C GLN A 111 2.94 -4.33 27.16
N HIS A 112 3.97 -5.17 27.17
CA HIS A 112 4.40 -5.88 28.38
C HIS A 112 5.22 -4.98 29.31
N GLU A 113 6.04 -4.09 28.75
CA GLU A 113 6.86 -3.15 29.52
C GLU A 113 6.04 -2.05 30.22
N GLU A 114 4.84 -1.72 29.71
CA GLU A 114 3.86 -0.85 30.38
C GLU A 114 3.02 -1.60 31.43
N ALA A 115 2.81 -2.91 31.28
CA ALA A 115 2.03 -3.69 32.25
C ALA A 115 2.81 -3.99 33.55
N ASP A 116 4.15 -4.02 33.47
CA ASP A 116 5.04 -4.24 34.62
C ASP A 116 5.43 -2.94 35.38
N LYS A 117 4.93 -1.77 34.95
CA LYS A 117 5.14 -0.46 35.60
C LYS A 117 3.91 0.01 36.38
#